data_AF-A0A3D5NYG5-F1
#
_entry.id   AF-A0A3D5NYG5-F1
#
_cell.length_a   1.000
_cell.length_b   1.000
_cell.length_c   1.000
_cell.angle_alpha   90.00
_cell.angle_beta   90.00
_cell.angle_gamma   90.00
#
_symmetry.space_group_name_H-M   'P 1'
#
loop_
_entity.id
_entity.type
_entity.pdbx_description
1 polymer ?
#
loop_
_entity_poly.entity_id
_entity_poly.type
_entity_poly.pdbx_seq_one_letter_code
_entity_poly.pdbx_strand_id
1 'polypeptide(L)'
;FGQEKKYVIGFDATTIVGKIKVVDGGVKNVLGISPVLGIGYKSYFKPLQQDQYSVYWNIGTDLIILPFIGIGADYRFKAADLPLYAGINVSSRVIGFLIPIPSINIGLYF
;
A
#
# COMPACT_ATOMS: atom_id res chain seq x y z
N PHE A 1 8.23 -21.01 12.91
CA PHE A 1 7.47 -20.35 11.82
C PHE A 1 7.62 -18.85 12.02
N GLY A 2 8.40 -18.22 11.13
CA GLY A 2 9.15 -16.98 11.36
C GLY A 2 8.30 -15.73 11.60
N GLN A 3 8.90 -14.80 12.33
CA GLN A 3 8.36 -13.51 12.79
C GLN A 3 7.49 -12.83 11.72
N GLU A 4 6.23 -12.55 12.06
CA GLU A 4 5.35 -11.70 11.25
C GLU A 4 6.04 -10.36 11.05
N LYS A 5 6.35 -10.04 9.78
CA LYS A 5 6.75 -8.69 9.37
C LYS A 5 5.66 -7.74 9.86
N LYS A 6 6.06 -6.65 10.50
CA LYS A 6 5.13 -5.73 11.19
C LYS A 6 4.99 -4.41 10.46
N TYR A 7 5.90 -4.13 9.52
CA TYR A 7 6.01 -2.83 8.90
C TYR A 7 6.27 -2.94 7.40
N VAL A 8 6.01 -1.83 6.72
CA VAL A 8 6.33 -1.59 5.33
C VAL A 8 6.98 -0.22 5.21
N ILE A 9 7.94 -0.11 4.30
CA ILE A 9 8.47 1.17 3.83
C ILE A 9 8.53 1.13 2.30
N GLY A 10 8.21 2.23 1.63
CA GLY A 10 8.23 2.28 0.18
C GLY A 10 7.83 3.62 -0.42
N PHE A 11 8.02 3.73 -1.72
CA PHE A 11 7.36 4.73 -2.54
C PHE A 11 6.01 4.16 -2.97
N ASP A 12 5.02 4.31 -2.11
CA ASP A 12 3.65 3.87 -2.34
C ASP A 12 2.74 5.05 -2.12
N ALA A 13 1.88 5.28 -3.11
CA ALA A 13 1.01 6.44 -3.11
C ALA A 13 0.18 6.51 -1.81
N THR A 14 -0.17 5.36 -1.23
CA THR A 14 -0.92 5.22 0.03
C THR A 14 -0.10 5.49 1.27
N THR A 15 1.07 4.85 1.40
CA THR A 15 1.86 4.90 2.63
C THR A 15 3.35 4.86 2.34
N ILE A 16 4.12 5.83 2.83
CA ILE A 16 5.58 5.77 2.76
C ILE A 16 6.17 4.84 3.82
N VAL A 17 5.53 4.79 4.99
CA VAL A 17 5.85 3.87 6.08
C VAL A 17 4.55 3.52 6.78
N GLY A 18 4.38 2.26 7.15
CA GLY A 18 3.15 1.81 7.79
C GLY A 18 3.29 0.51 8.54
N LYS A 19 2.34 0.26 9.42
CA LYS A 19 2.15 -1.03 10.09
C LYS A 19 1.33 -1.93 9.18
N ILE A 20 1.72 -3.20 9.09
CA ILE A 20 1.00 -4.20 8.31
C ILE A 20 0.21 -5.15 9.22
N LYS A 21 -0.94 -5.62 8.73
CA LYS A 21 -1.67 -6.76 9.30
C LYS A 21 -1.53 -7.94 8.36
N VAL A 22 -1.09 -9.08 8.89
CA VAL A 22 -0.94 -10.34 8.17
C VAL A 22 -2.14 -11.25 8.47
N VAL A 23 -2.65 -11.93 7.45
CA VAL A 23 -3.70 -12.97 7.55
C VAL A 23 -3.34 -14.07 6.54
N ASP A 24 -3.40 -15.33 6.95
CA ASP A 24 -3.09 -16.50 6.11
C ASP A 24 -1.72 -16.39 5.39
N GLY A 25 -0.72 -15.80 6.07
CA GLY A 25 0.63 -15.59 5.51
C GLY A 25 0.75 -14.44 4.49
N GLY A 26 -0.36 -13.79 4.12
CA GLY A 26 -0.40 -12.64 3.21
C GLY A 26 -0.66 -11.32 3.92
N VAL A 27 -0.29 -10.20 3.29
CA VAL A 27 -0.58 -8.86 3.82
C VAL A 27 -2.05 -8.53 3.55
N LYS A 28 -2.85 -8.32 4.61
CA LYS A 28 -4.28 -7.99 4.49
C LYS A 28 -4.52 -6.49 4.43
N ASN A 29 -3.82 -5.72 5.25
CA ASN A 29 -3.90 -4.27 5.22
C ASN A 29 -2.61 -3.60 5.69
N VAL A 30 -2.49 -2.32 5.34
CA VAL A 30 -1.42 -1.41 5.75
C VAL A 30 -2.06 -0.13 6.27
N LEU A 31 -1.60 0.36 7.42
CA LEU A 31 -1.97 1.66 7.97
C LEU A 31 -0.70 2.46 8.24
N GLY A 32 -0.60 3.67 7.71
CA GLY A 32 0.66 4.42 7.78
C GLY A 32 0.55 5.88 7.40
N ILE A 33 1.72 6.50 7.23
CA ILE A 33 1.87 7.91 6.85
C ILE A 33 1.84 7.98 5.32
N SER A 34 1.03 8.85 4.74
CA SER A 34 0.98 9.08 3.29
C SER A 34 2.20 9.90 2.80
N PRO A 35 2.53 9.87 1.50
CA PRO A 35 3.63 10.66 0.93
C PRO A 35 3.52 12.18 1.18
N VAL A 36 2.32 12.68 1.44
CA VAL A 36 2.03 14.09 1.65
C VAL A 36 1.69 14.37 3.11
N LEU A 37 2.30 13.64 4.04
CA LEU A 37 2.22 13.84 5.49
C LEU A 37 0.79 13.75 6.09
N GLY A 38 -0.09 12.97 5.49
CA GLY A 38 -1.36 12.57 6.12
C GLY A 38 -1.35 11.10 6.52
N ILE A 39 -2.53 10.49 6.62
CA ILE A 39 -2.70 9.10 7.05
C ILE A 39 -3.28 8.30 5.89
N GLY A 40 -2.68 7.15 5.57
CA GLY A 40 -3.15 6.24 4.53
C GLY A 40 -3.52 4.87 5.08
N TYR A 41 -4.64 4.33 4.61
CA TYR A 41 -5.06 2.96 4.84
C TYR A 41 -5.23 2.23 3.50
N LYS A 42 -4.57 1.09 3.37
CA LYS A 42 -4.67 0.16 2.22
C LYS A 42 -5.26 -1.16 2.69
N SER A 43 -6.27 -1.67 2.01
CA SER A 43 -6.85 -2.99 2.29
C SER A 43 -6.97 -3.83 1.04
N TYR A 44 -6.38 -5.01 1.07
CA TYR A 44 -6.41 -5.94 -0.05
C TYR A 44 -7.70 -6.76 -0.03
N PHE A 45 -8.30 -6.98 -1.21
CA PHE A 45 -9.48 -7.84 -1.33
C PHE A 45 -9.16 -9.27 -0.90
N LYS A 46 -8.00 -9.79 -1.34
CA LYS A 46 -7.39 -11.04 -0.88
C LYS A 46 -6.05 -10.74 -0.22
N PRO A 47 -5.63 -11.43 0.85
CA PRO A 47 -4.30 -11.22 1.43
C PRO A 47 -3.21 -11.29 0.35
N LEU A 48 -2.31 -10.31 0.30
CA LEU A 48 -1.22 -10.28 -0.67
C LEU A 48 -0.14 -11.30 -0.28
N GLN A 49 -0.21 -12.46 -0.92
CA GLN A 49 0.73 -13.56 -0.72
C GLN A 49 1.99 -13.38 -1.56
N GLN A 50 3.03 -14.12 -1.20
CA GLN A 50 4.27 -14.19 -1.95
C GLN A 50 4.01 -14.73 -3.37
N ASP A 51 4.63 -14.09 -4.37
CA ASP A 51 4.54 -14.43 -5.80
C ASP A 51 3.11 -14.40 -6.36
N GLN A 52 2.27 -13.52 -5.80
CA GLN A 52 0.91 -13.28 -6.22
C GLN A 52 0.62 -11.78 -6.31
N TYR A 53 -0.32 -11.42 -7.20
CA TYR A 53 -0.90 -10.09 -7.22
C TYR A 53 -2.17 -10.05 -6.37
N SER A 54 -2.46 -8.90 -5.78
CA SER A 54 -3.74 -8.65 -5.15
C SER A 54 -4.21 -7.23 -5.41
N VAL A 55 -5.50 -7.14 -5.72
CA VAL A 55 -6.18 -5.85 -5.85
C VAL A 55 -6.47 -5.32 -4.45
N TYR A 56 -6.39 -4.02 -4.29
CA TYR A 56 -6.69 -3.33 -3.04
C TYR A 56 -7.49 -2.06 -3.31
N TRP A 57 -8.20 -1.61 -2.29
CA TRP A 57 -8.69 -0.24 -2.20
C TRP A 57 -7.89 0.51 -1.14
N ASN A 58 -7.82 1.84 -1.28
CA ASN A 58 -7.21 2.70 -0.28
C ASN A 58 -8.06 3.93 0.01
N ILE A 59 -7.86 4.46 1.20
CA ILE A 59 -8.43 5.72 1.67
C ILE A 59 -7.41 6.41 2.56
N GLY A 60 -7.48 7.72 2.65
CA GLY A 60 -6.65 8.45 3.59
C GLY A 60 -6.76 9.94 3.42
N THR A 61 -5.78 10.64 3.95
CA THR A 61 -5.64 12.09 3.85
C THR A 61 -4.24 12.47 3.37
N ASP A 62 -4.17 13.56 2.62
CA ASP A 62 -2.97 14.33 2.32
C ASP A 62 -3.02 15.61 3.15
N LEU A 63 -1.86 16.06 3.66
CA LEU A 63 -1.75 17.22 4.57
C LEU A 63 -2.76 17.16 5.74
N ILE A 64 -3.06 15.94 6.21
CA ILE A 64 -4.02 15.61 7.28
C ILE A 64 -5.50 15.87 6.92
N ILE A 65 -5.83 16.85 6.08
CA ILE A 65 -7.20 17.31 5.84
C ILE A 65 -7.78 17.00 4.45
N LEU A 66 -6.95 16.71 3.45
CA LEU A 66 -7.42 16.50 2.07
C LEU A 66 -7.68 15.01 1.84
N PRO A 67 -8.94 14.53 1.80
CA PRO A 67 -9.18 13.11 1.70
C PRO A 67 -8.89 12.61 0.29
N PHE A 68 -8.46 11.36 0.20
CA PHE A 68 -8.34 10.63 -1.06
C PHE A 68 -8.94 9.24 -0.93
N ILE A 69 -9.38 8.70 -2.05
CA ILE A 69 -9.66 7.28 -2.23
C ILE A 69 -8.96 6.77 -3.47
N GLY A 70 -8.82 5.45 -3.60
CA GLY A 70 -8.20 4.86 -4.76
C GLY A 70 -8.31 3.35 -4.79
N ILE A 71 -7.89 2.80 -5.91
CA ILE A 71 -7.83 1.37 -6.17
C ILE A 71 -6.50 1.06 -6.85
N GLY A 72 -5.97 -0.13 -6.62
CA GLY A 72 -4.72 -0.54 -7.25
C GLY A 72 -4.52 -2.03 -7.18
N ALA A 73 -3.39 -2.48 -7.71
CA ALA A 73 -2.95 -3.84 -7.61
C ALA A 73 -1.44 -3.84 -7.31
N ASP A 74 -1.05 -4.63 -6.31
CA ASP A 74 0.35 -4.87 -5.99
C ASP A 74 0.69 -6.33 -6.23
N TYR A 75 1.91 -6.59 -6.67
CA TYR A 75 2.53 -7.91 -6.79
C TYR A 75 3.67 -8.02 -5.78
N ARG A 76 3.66 -9.07 -4.97
CA ARG A 76 4.69 -9.31 -3.96
C ARG A 76 5.69 -10.35 -4.47
N PHE A 77 6.96 -10.06 -4.33
CA PHE A 77 8.05 -10.93 -4.80
C PHE A 77 9.23 -10.89 -3.84
N LYS A 78 10.17 -11.83 -4.02
CA LYS A 78 11.45 -11.83 -3.32
C LYS A 78 12.56 -11.51 -4.30
N ALA A 79 13.43 -10.58 -3.93
CA ALA A 79 14.70 -10.36 -4.60
C ALA A 79 15.81 -10.72 -3.61
N ALA A 80 16.56 -11.78 -3.88
CA ALA A 80 17.34 -12.49 -2.87
C ALA A 80 16.46 -12.83 -1.66
N ASP A 81 16.77 -12.28 -0.47
CA ASP A 81 15.99 -12.48 0.75
C ASP A 81 15.07 -11.30 1.12
N LEU A 82 15.04 -10.26 0.28
CA LEU A 82 14.24 -9.06 0.53
C LEU A 82 12.79 -9.26 0.05
N PRO A 83 11.79 -9.12 0.95
CA PRO A 83 10.37 -9.21 0.60
C PRO A 83 9.84 -7.90 0.01
N LEU A 84 9.85 -7.80 -1.30
CA LEU A 84 9.46 -6.61 -2.03
C LEU A 84 8.01 -6.68 -2.50
N TYR A 85 7.44 -5.54 -2.84
CA TYR A 85 6.26 -5.44 -3.68
C TYR A 85 6.43 -4.31 -4.70
N ALA A 86 5.78 -4.46 -5.84
CA ALA A 86 5.62 -3.42 -6.84
C ALA A 86 4.18 -3.42 -7.34
N GLY A 87 3.66 -2.29 -7.75
CA GLY A 87 2.27 -2.21 -8.16
C GLY A 87 1.89 -0.91 -8.84
N ILE A 88 0.62 -0.81 -9.16
CA ILE A 88 0.01 0.36 -9.78
C ILE A 88 -1.21 0.78 -8.99
N ASN A 89 -1.45 2.08 -8.96
CA ASN A 89 -2.57 2.69 -8.26
C ASN A 89 -3.20 3.78 -9.12
N VAL A 90 -4.49 3.97 -8.93
CA VAL A 90 -5.22 5.15 -9.37
C VAL A 90 -5.92 5.73 -8.14
N SER A 91 -5.74 7.04 -7.89
CA SER A 91 -6.33 7.71 -6.72
C SER A 91 -6.90 9.08 -7.06
N SER A 92 -7.81 9.58 -6.23
CA SER A 92 -8.43 10.91 -6.33
C SER A 92 -7.55 12.04 -5.77
N ARG A 93 -6.24 11.82 -5.61
CA ARG A 93 -5.33 12.75 -4.94
C ARG A 93 -5.14 14.04 -5.74
N VAL A 94 -4.87 15.13 -5.01
CA VAL A 94 -4.41 16.44 -5.50
C VAL A 94 -5.38 17.15 -6.46
N ILE A 95 -6.15 18.10 -5.91
CA ILE A 95 -6.69 19.30 -6.59
C ILE A 95 -7.96 19.13 -7.45
N GLY A 96 -8.43 17.90 -7.71
CA GLY A 96 -9.78 17.73 -8.21
C GLY A 96 -10.22 16.29 -8.16
N PHE A 97 -11.17 15.96 -7.27
CA PHE A 97 -11.85 14.66 -7.15
C PHE A 97 -12.34 14.04 -8.49
N LEU A 98 -12.28 14.80 -9.59
CA LEU A 98 -12.76 14.47 -10.92
C LEU A 98 -11.70 13.80 -11.83
N ILE A 99 -10.40 13.95 -11.55
CA ILE A 99 -9.34 13.37 -12.41
C ILE A 99 -8.54 12.32 -11.64
N PRO A 100 -8.71 11.02 -11.95
CA PRO A 100 -7.90 9.98 -11.35
C PRO A 100 -6.41 10.13 -11.70
N ILE A 101 -5.54 10.11 -10.70
CA ILE A 101 -4.08 10.17 -10.88
C ILE A 101 -3.49 8.76 -10.81
N PRO A 102 -2.88 8.26 -11.89
CA PRO A 102 -2.13 7.01 -11.86
C PRO A 102 -0.80 7.18 -11.12
N SER A 103 -0.36 6.13 -10.43
CA SER A 103 0.94 6.08 -9.75
C SER A 103 1.47 4.65 -9.71
N ILE A 104 2.78 4.53 -9.52
CA ILE A 104 3.47 3.26 -9.34
C ILE A 104 3.83 3.15 -7.87
N ASN A 105 3.68 1.95 -7.31
CA ASN A 105 4.12 1.63 -5.97
C ASN A 105 5.34 0.72 -6.02
N ILE A 106 6.28 0.93 -5.09
CA ILE A 106 7.34 -0.02 -4.80
C ILE A 106 7.72 0.06 -3.32
N GLY A 107 7.95 -1.07 -2.67
CA GLY A 107 8.40 -1.07 -1.28
C GLY A 107 8.81 -2.43 -0.78
N LEU A 108 9.13 -2.49 0.51
CA LEU A 108 9.62 -3.69 1.19
C LEU A 108 8.90 -3.88 2.52
N TYR A 109 8.68 -5.14 2.90
CA TYR A 109 8.09 -5.54 4.19
C TYR A 109 9.17 -5.93 5.20
N PHE A 110 9.06 -5.53 6.47
CA PHE A 110 10.03 -5.90 7.51
C PHE A 110 9.39 -6.08 8.89
#